data_AF-A0A485LYB2-F1
#
_entry.id   AF-A0A485LYB2-F1
#
_cell.length_a   1.000
_cell.length_b   1.000
_cell.length_c   1.000
_cell.angle_alpha   90.00
_cell.angle_beta   90.00
_cell.angle_gamma   90.00
#
_symmetry.space_group_name_H-M   'P 1'
#
loop_
_entity.id
_entity.type
_entity.pdbx_description
1 polymer ?
#
loop_
_entity_poly.entity_id
_entity_poly.type
_entity_poly.pdbx_seq_one_letter_code
_entity_poly.pdbx_strand_id
1 'polypeptide(L)'
;MEETGLIAGPADFLITWVLPAVAIIVFWITKQATPGKMAISAKMVDASSGMAPSTGQCIGRYLAYLISMFPLCLGILWVAFDRKKQGWHDKLAGTVVVRQKRRGPEPVRFN
;
A
#
# COMPACT_ATOMS: atom_id res chain seq x y z
N MET A 1 37.41 -2.41 -7.96
CA MET A 1 36.17 -2.30 -7.19
C MET A 1 35.57 -0.96 -7.56
N GLU A 2 34.57 -0.94 -8.45
CA GLU A 2 33.77 0.27 -8.64
C GLU A 2 33.01 0.52 -7.34
N GLU A 3 33.22 1.68 -6.74
CA GLU A 3 32.31 2.16 -5.70
C GLU A 3 30.98 2.49 -6.37
N THR A 4 30.02 1.56 -6.33
CA THR A 4 28.63 1.86 -6.68
C THR A 4 28.08 2.76 -5.58
N GLY A 5 28.28 4.07 -5.70
CA GLY A 5 27.53 5.04 -4.92
C GLY A 5 26.04 4.74 -5.06
N LEU A 6 25.29 4.81 -3.95
CA LEU A 6 23.86 4.51 -3.86
C LEU A 6 22.98 5.24 -4.90
N ILE A 7 23.53 6.27 -5.57
CA ILE A 7 22.97 6.97 -6.71
C ILE A 7 24.10 7.22 -7.71
N ALA A 8 24.04 6.61 -8.90
CA ALA A 8 25.05 6.79 -9.95
C ALA A 8 24.91 8.16 -10.68
N GLY A 9 23.75 8.81 -10.57
CA GLY A 9 23.48 10.15 -11.11
C GLY A 9 22.00 10.56 -11.02
N PRO A 10 21.62 11.76 -11.47
CA PRO A 10 20.23 12.25 -11.39
C PRO A 10 19.23 11.33 -12.09
N ALA A 11 19.60 10.74 -13.23
CA ALA A 11 18.75 9.79 -13.95
C ALA A 11 18.53 8.50 -13.14
N ASP A 12 19.57 7.98 -12.50
CA ASP A 12 19.47 6.80 -11.64
C ASP A 12 18.58 7.08 -10.40
N PHE A 13 18.71 8.25 -9.78
CA PHE A 13 17.80 8.65 -8.70
C PHE A 13 16.33 8.68 -9.16
N LEU A 14 16.06 9.27 -10.32
CA LEU A 14 14.70 9.33 -10.86
C LEU A 14 14.14 7.94 -11.18
N ILE A 15 14.97 7.07 -11.77
CA ILE A 15 14.55 5.73 -12.17
C ILE A 15 14.35 4.81 -10.97
N THR A 16 15.26 4.87 -9.99
CA THR A 16 15.29 3.93 -8.87
C THR A 16 14.36 4.35 -7.74
N TRP A 17 14.19 5.65 -7.48
CA TRP A 17 13.41 6.14 -6.34
C TRP A 17 12.09 6.79 -6.75
N VAL A 18 12.13 7.71 -7.72
CA VAL A 18 10.97 8.54 -8.05
C VAL A 18 9.94 7.78 -8.87
N LEU A 19 10.36 7.10 -9.95
CA LEU A 19 9.46 6.36 -10.82
C LEU A 19 8.68 5.27 -10.07
N PRO A 20 9.29 4.43 -9.21
CA PRO A 20 8.56 3.44 -8.44
C PRO A 20 7.60 4.07 -7.43
N ALA A 21 8.00 5.16 -6.76
CA ALA A 21 7.14 5.89 -5.83
C ALA A 21 5.86 6.40 -6.53
N VAL A 22 6.04 7.07 -7.67
CA VAL A 22 4.93 7.58 -8.49
C VAL A 22 4.06 6.43 -8.98
N ALA A 23 4.65 5.35 -9.50
CA ALA A 23 3.91 4.19 -9.96
C ALA A 23 3.03 3.59 -8.86
N ILE A 24 3.57 3.43 -7.64
CA ILE A 24 2.81 2.93 -6.49
C ILE A 24 1.61 3.84 -6.17
N ILE A 25 1.82 5.16 -6.13
CA ILE A 25 0.76 6.12 -5.85
C ILE A 25 -0.32 6.08 -6.94
N VAL A 26 0.06 6.01 -8.21
CA VAL A 26 -0.87 5.88 -9.35
C VAL A 26 -1.69 4.59 -9.24
N PHE A 27 -1.05 3.46 -8.88
CA PHE A 27 -1.76 2.20 -8.64
C PHE A 27 -2.77 2.31 -7.48
N TRP A 28 -2.42 3.00 -6.40
CA TRP A 28 -3.33 3.22 -5.30
C TRP A 28 -4.53 4.09 -5.68
N ILE A 29 -4.32 5.14 -6.47
CA ILE A 29 -5.40 6.01 -6.93
C ILE A 29 -6.34 5.26 -7.89
N THR A 30 -5.78 4.51 -8.85
CA THR A 30 -6.56 3.93 -9.95
C THR A 30 -7.13 2.54 -9.64
N LYS A 31 -6.42 1.73 -8.86
CA LYS A 31 -6.77 0.33 -8.58
C LYS A 31 -7.02 0.06 -7.11
N GLN A 32 -6.77 1.04 -6.24
CA GLN A 32 -6.88 0.88 -4.78
C GLN A 32 -5.97 -0.24 -4.25
N ALA A 33 -4.99 -0.66 -5.02
CA ALA A 33 -4.19 -1.85 -4.77
C ALA A 33 -2.94 -1.83 -5.63
N THR A 34 -1.89 -2.50 -5.17
CA THR A 34 -0.73 -2.85 -6.00
C THR A 34 -0.92 -4.25 -6.57
N PRO A 35 -0.19 -4.65 -7.63
CA PRO A 35 -0.34 -5.97 -8.25
C PRO A 35 -0.34 -7.14 -7.25
N GLY A 36 0.54 -7.12 -6.24
CA GLY A 36 0.55 -8.13 -5.17
C GLY A 36 -0.70 -8.12 -4.29
N LYS A 37 -1.27 -6.95 -3.98
CA LYS A 37 -2.55 -6.84 -3.24
C LYS A 37 -3.73 -7.32 -4.10
N MET A 38 -3.70 -7.06 -5.40
CA MET A 38 -4.72 -7.53 -6.34
C MET A 38 -4.75 -9.06 -6.42
N ALA A 39 -3.59 -9.71 -6.42
CA ALA A 39 -3.49 -11.18 -6.44
C ALA A 39 -4.23 -11.84 -5.26
N ILE A 40 -4.24 -11.21 -4.08
CA ILE A 40 -4.95 -11.70 -2.90
C ILE A 40 -6.35 -11.09 -2.71
N SER A 41 -6.84 -10.33 -3.69
CA SER A 41 -8.12 -9.59 -3.64
C SER A 41 -8.22 -8.61 -2.46
N ALA A 42 -7.09 -7.99 -2.10
CA ALA A 42 -7.03 -6.93 -1.11
C ALA A 42 -7.14 -5.56 -1.78
N LYS A 43 -7.90 -4.66 -1.16
CA LYS A 43 -8.12 -3.28 -1.60
C LYS A 43 -7.93 -2.32 -0.44
N MET A 44 -7.37 -1.16 -0.75
CA MET A 44 -7.23 -0.02 0.15
C MET A 44 -8.45 0.88 0.01
N VAL A 45 -9.08 1.18 1.13
CA VAL A 45 -10.26 2.05 1.18
C VAL A 45 -10.07 3.11 2.24
N ASP A 46 -10.83 4.18 2.13
CA ASP A 46 -10.96 5.17 3.20
C ASP A 46 -11.55 4.50 4.46
N ALA A 47 -10.94 4.76 5.61
CA ALA A 47 -11.29 4.08 6.86
C ALA A 47 -12.63 4.55 7.45
N SER A 48 -13.15 5.69 7.01
CA SER A 48 -14.40 6.27 7.52
C SER A 48 -15.62 5.88 6.67
N SER A 49 -15.49 5.98 5.35
CA SER A 49 -16.55 5.78 4.37
C SER A 49 -16.52 4.41 3.71
N GLY A 50 -15.38 3.71 3.73
CA GLY A 50 -15.17 2.47 2.99
C GLY A 50 -15.10 2.65 1.47
N MET A 51 -15.13 3.89 0.98
CA MET A 51 -15.03 4.22 -0.44
C MET A 51 -13.57 4.26 -0.91
N ALA A 52 -13.37 4.64 -2.18
CA ALA A 52 -12.03 4.86 -2.70
C ALA A 52 -11.30 5.94 -1.88
N PRO A 53 -10.02 5.70 -1.53
CA PRO A 53 -9.22 6.67 -0.81
C PRO A 53 -8.97 7.87 -1.72
N SER A 54 -8.92 9.06 -1.14
CA SER A 54 -8.57 10.26 -1.88
C SER A 54 -7.09 10.25 -2.29
N THR A 55 -6.74 11.05 -3.30
CA THR A 55 -5.35 11.25 -3.73
C THR A 55 -4.45 11.70 -2.58
N GLY A 56 -4.94 12.61 -1.73
CA GLY A 56 -4.22 13.08 -0.54
C GLY A 56 -3.93 11.96 0.46
N GLN A 57 -4.86 11.04 0.66
CA GLN A 57 -4.65 9.87 1.51
C GLN A 57 -3.63 8.90 0.91
N CYS A 58 -3.62 8.71 -0.41
CA CYS A 58 -2.63 7.87 -1.08
C CYS A 58 -1.20 8.43 -0.91
N ILE A 59 -1.03 9.74 -1.13
CA ILE A 59 0.26 10.43 -0.96
C ILE A 59 0.67 10.43 0.52
N GLY A 60 -0.24 10.79 1.42
CA GLY A 60 0.00 10.80 2.86
C GLY A 60 0.40 9.43 3.39
N ARG A 61 -0.24 8.36 2.89
CA ARG A 61 0.15 6.98 3.20
C ARG A 61 1.58 6.66 2.79
N TYR A 62 1.99 7.11 1.60
CA TYR A 62 3.35 6.88 1.10
C TYR A 62 4.38 7.55 2.02
N LEU A 63 4.15 8.80 2.42
CA LEU A 63 5.02 9.52 3.36
C LEU A 63 5.00 8.87 4.76
N ALA A 64 3.84 8.42 5.21
CA ALA A 64 3.69 7.78 6.52
C ALA A 64 4.38 6.40 6.60
N TYR A 65 4.70 5.76 5.48
CA TYR A 65 5.58 4.59 5.48
C TYR A 65 7.00 4.93 5.96
N LEU A 66 7.53 6.10 5.61
CA LEU A 66 8.85 6.54 6.08
C LEU A 66 8.87 6.64 7.61
N ILE A 67 7.82 7.25 8.18
CA ILE A 67 7.62 7.36 9.63
C ILE A 67 7.44 5.97 10.26
N SER A 68 6.71 5.07 9.60
CA SER A 68 6.46 3.71 10.10
C SER A 68 7.72 2.83 10.15
N MET A 69 8.68 3.09 9.25
CA MET A 69 9.94 2.33 9.17
C MET A 69 10.99 2.83 10.18
N PHE A 70 10.98 4.12 10.51
CA PHE A 70 11.98 4.75 11.37
C PHE A 70 12.16 4.07 12.75
N PRO A 71 11.11 3.76 13.52
CA PRO A 71 11.25 3.09 14.81
C PRO A 71 11.40 1.58 14.62
N LEU A 72 12.47 1.11 13.97
CA LEU A 72 12.75 -0.32 13.74
C LEU A 72 11.54 -1.08 13.14
N CYS A 73 10.86 -0.47 12.15
CA CYS A 73 9.65 -1.01 11.52
C CYS A 73 8.47 -1.29 12.48
N LEU A 74 8.49 -0.78 13.73
CA LEU A 74 7.40 -0.97 14.69
C LEU A 74 6.06 -0.46 14.16
N GLY A 75 6.05 0.62 13.38
CA GLY A 75 4.84 1.14 12.78
C GLY A 75 4.22 0.20 11.73
N ILE A 76 5.02 -0.70 11.14
CA ILE A 76 4.54 -1.76 10.26
C ILE A 76 4.08 -2.96 11.09
N LEU A 77 4.88 -3.39 12.08
CA LEU A 77 4.54 -4.51 12.97
C LEU A 77 3.26 -4.26 13.78
N TRP A 78 2.89 -2.99 13.98
CA TRP A 78 1.65 -2.58 14.66
C TRP A 78 0.39 -3.20 14.07
N VAL A 79 0.38 -3.54 12.77
CA VAL A 79 -0.71 -4.29 12.10
C VAL A 79 -1.11 -5.54 12.87
N ALA A 80 -0.16 -6.23 13.52
CA ALA A 80 -0.44 -7.47 14.24
C ALA A 80 -1.35 -7.23 15.45
N PHE A 81 -1.14 -6.11 16.15
CA PHE A 81 -1.80 -5.76 17.41
C PHE A 81 -3.08 -4.94 17.20
N ASP A 82 -3.16 -4.17 16.12
CA ASP A 82 -4.32 -3.33 15.86
C ASP A 82 -5.58 -4.15 15.52
N ARG A 83 -6.71 -3.81 16.14
CA ARG A 83 -8.00 -4.49 15.94
C ARG A 83 -8.48 -4.46 14.48
N LYS A 84 -8.21 -3.35 13.77
CA LYS A 84 -8.55 -3.17 12.36
C LYS A 84 -7.41 -3.60 11.43
N LYS A 85 -6.35 -4.21 11.98
CA LYS A 85 -5.13 -4.61 11.25
C LYS A 85 -4.51 -3.44 10.48
N GLN A 86 -4.51 -2.24 11.08
CA GLN A 86 -3.91 -1.03 10.52
C GLN A 86 -2.52 -0.77 11.09
N GLY A 87 -1.54 -0.51 10.22
CA GLY A 87 -0.24 0.03 10.61
C GLY A 87 -0.31 1.54 10.87
N TRP A 88 0.81 2.14 11.26
CA TRP A 88 0.86 3.58 11.49
C TRP A 88 0.60 4.36 10.20
N HIS A 89 1.18 3.91 9.08
CA HIS A 89 0.91 4.49 7.76
C HIS A 89 -0.57 4.40 7.34
N ASP A 90 -1.28 3.34 7.71
CA ASP A 90 -2.73 3.21 7.49
C ASP A 90 -3.49 4.25 8.33
N LYS A 91 -3.17 4.32 9.62
CA LYS A 91 -3.85 5.21 10.58
C LYS A 91 -3.63 6.69 10.27
N LEU A 92 -2.38 7.08 10.01
CA LEU A 92 -2.00 8.47 9.70
C LEU A 92 -2.65 8.95 8.40
N ALA A 93 -2.82 8.06 7.41
CA ALA A 93 -3.51 8.37 6.17
C ALA A 93 -5.05 8.22 6.26
N GLY A 94 -5.59 7.73 7.38
CA GLY A 94 -7.01 7.42 7.50
C GLY A 94 -7.48 6.35 6.51
N THR A 95 -6.64 5.37 6.17
CA THR A 95 -6.96 4.29 5.24
C THR A 95 -6.97 2.93 5.92
N VAL A 96 -7.68 1.96 5.35
CA VAL A 96 -7.69 0.58 5.82
C VAL A 96 -7.62 -0.38 4.63
N VAL A 97 -6.97 -1.52 4.81
CA VAL A 97 -6.93 -2.58 3.78
C VAL A 97 -8.01 -3.61 4.10
N VAL A 98 -8.91 -3.82 3.15
CA VAL A 98 -9.97 -4.82 3.22
C VAL A 98 -9.69 -5.93 2.22
N ARG A 99 -10.05 -7.17 2.58
CA ARG A 99 -9.99 -8.32 1.68
C ARG A 99 -11.38 -8.90 1.52
N GLN A 100 -11.84 -9.04 0.29
CA GLN A 100 -13.11 -9.72 0.04
C GLN A 100 -12.94 -11.21 0.35
N LYS A 101 -13.65 -11.71 1.37
CA LYS A 101 -13.70 -13.13 1.67
C LYS A 101 -14.61 -13.77 0.63
N ARG A 102 -14.05 -14.39 -0.41
CA ARG A 102 -14.84 -15.22 -1.34
C ARG A 102 -15.38 -16.43 -0.55
N ARG A 103 -16.58 -16.29 0.00
CA ARG A 103 -17.41 -17.35 0.58
C ARG A 103 -18.70 -17.40 -0.26
N GLY A 104 -18.61 -17.99 -1.44
CA GLY A 104 -19.78 -18.38 -2.21
C GLY A 104 -19.68 -19.88 -2.49
N PRO A 105 -20.78 -20.67 -2.39
CA PRO A 105 -20.78 -22.04 -2.86
C PRO A 105 -20.52 -22.04 -4.38
N GLU A 106 -19.82 -23.08 -4.85
CA GLU A 106 -19.58 -23.26 -6.27
C GLU A 106 -20.95 -23.39 -6.99
N PRO A 107 -21.20 -22.65 -8.07
CA PRO A 107 -22.46 -22.76 -8.79
C PRO A 107 -22.58 -24.15 -9.41
N VAL A 108 -23.65 -24.87 -9.06
CA VAL A 108 -23.96 -26.20 -9.61
C VAL A 108 -24.23 -26.04 -11.10
N ARG A 109 -23.44 -26.73 -11.93
CA ARG A 109 -23.70 -26.85 -13.37
C ARG A 109 -24.62 -28.05 -13.61
N PHE A 110 -25.77 -27.79 -14.24
CA PHE A 110 -26.57 -28.84 -14.83
C PHE A 110 -26.18 -28.92 -16.31
N ASN A 111 -25.58 -30.04 -16.70
CA ASN A 111 -25.32 -30.38 -18.10
C ASN A 111 -26.54 -31.13 -18.66
#